data_AF-A0A2G5VI47-F1
#
_entry.id   AF-A0A2G5VI47-F1
#
_cell.length_a   1.000
_cell.length_b   1.000
_cell.length_c   1.000
_cell.angle_alpha   90.00
_cell.angle_beta   90.00
_cell.angle_gamma   90.00
#
_symmetry.space_group_name_H-M   'P 1'
#
loop_
_entity.id
_entity.type
_entity.pdbx_description
1 polymer ?
#
loop_
_entity_poly.entity_id
_entity_poly.type
_entity_poly.pdbx_seq_one_letter_code
_entity_poly.pdbx_strand_id
1 'polypeptide(L)'
;MESKPMAFCDTKTVLMYMEPSWRFHIALKIPSLRKAEKATPLIINRLELYDNRLIVNDTEYQMRVYRQCQADAGLYNGEVDDDSDEYGFIISYAESIQPGDMLLTDEGRKRRRRGCTLEDLQYDCPARLNSLPCNHYIRLYVFGSMSQFPYTNMKMYHLTRRLLTIFFGNRVESWIIKNLNLKDKVLRWPKDGKKPIVQNVKFGHYNTYKMNALLSIIDSSVPLASLKTFGRIEVEDYPLFRFVEHLMIPHFTYYNYNTALLDLFSIEASHVSLTTPTTLIDGYLEKLILKLMKELRPIGVRYSILVKEKMDLTKIEHTKLLEADRDCIKLEMGDDAVVVVQYAYTDKKTWLNIEIVPKPNKKHRISSNRSPWASIRGPPF
;
A
#
# COMPACT_ATOMS: atom_id res chain seq x y z
N MET A 1 -43.28 -25.73 -6.02
CA MET A 1 -43.19 -24.61 -5.06
C MET A 1 -42.69 -23.41 -5.83
N GLU A 2 -43.55 -22.42 -6.10
CA GLU A 2 -43.13 -21.16 -6.68
C GLU A 2 -42.32 -20.39 -5.63
N SER A 3 -41.04 -20.17 -5.89
CA SER A 3 -40.17 -19.37 -5.02
C SER A 3 -40.64 -17.92 -5.08
N LYS A 4 -41.32 -17.45 -4.03
CA LYS A 4 -41.71 -16.05 -3.88
C LYS A 4 -40.44 -15.19 -3.97
N PRO A 5 -40.29 -14.27 -4.95
CA PRO A 5 -39.11 -13.44 -5.04
C PRO A 5 -39.02 -12.57 -3.78
N MET A 6 -37.86 -12.53 -3.13
CA MET A 6 -37.63 -11.54 -2.06
C MET A 6 -37.82 -10.14 -2.65
N ALA A 7 -38.44 -9.23 -1.88
CA ALA A 7 -38.51 -7.84 -2.30
C ALA A 7 -37.08 -7.26 -2.40
N PHE A 8 -36.87 -6.36 -3.36
CA PHE A 8 -35.55 -5.83 -3.68
C PHE A 8 -34.89 -5.10 -2.50
N CYS A 9 -35.68 -4.45 -1.64
CA CYS A 9 -35.21 -3.81 -0.41
C CYS A 9 -34.65 -4.81 0.61
N ASP A 10 -35.29 -5.98 0.75
CA ASP A 10 -34.83 -7.03 1.66
C ASP A 10 -33.51 -7.63 1.17
N THR A 11 -33.36 -7.74 -0.16
CA THR A 11 -32.15 -8.31 -0.78
C THR A 11 -30.93 -7.39 -0.58
N LYS A 12 -31.08 -6.08 -0.77
CA LYS A 12 -30.00 -5.11 -0.49
C LYS A 12 -29.59 -5.12 0.98
N THR A 13 -30.56 -5.20 1.88
CA THR A 13 -30.31 -5.23 3.33
C THR A 13 -29.51 -6.47 3.72
N VAL A 14 -29.94 -7.66 3.27
CA VAL A 14 -29.20 -8.91 3.53
C VAL A 14 -27.79 -8.86 2.95
N LEU A 15 -27.65 -8.38 1.71
CA LEU A 15 -26.33 -8.24 1.09
C LEU A 15 -25.44 -7.30 1.91
N MET A 16 -25.95 -6.16 2.38
CA MET A 16 -25.16 -5.16 3.11
C MET A 16 -24.44 -5.73 4.34
N TYR A 17 -25.08 -6.64 5.06
CA TYR A 17 -24.52 -7.28 6.27
C TYR A 17 -23.72 -8.55 5.98
N MET A 18 -23.69 -9.02 4.72
CA MET A 18 -22.96 -10.20 4.32
C MET A 18 -21.47 -9.92 4.14
N GLU A 19 -20.62 -10.88 4.50
CA GLU A 19 -19.19 -10.77 4.27
C GLU A 19 -18.89 -10.67 2.75
N PRO A 20 -17.99 -9.75 2.32
CA PRO A 20 -17.69 -9.48 0.91
C PRO A 20 -17.48 -10.70 0.00
N SER A 21 -16.71 -11.68 0.43
CA SER A 21 -16.36 -12.86 -0.37
C SER A 21 -17.58 -13.74 -0.63
N TRP A 22 -18.47 -13.88 0.36
CA TRP A 22 -19.76 -14.54 0.18
C TRP A 22 -20.65 -13.83 -0.84
N ARG A 23 -20.66 -12.49 -0.82
CA ARG A 23 -21.43 -11.70 -1.80
C ARG A 23 -20.93 -11.96 -3.21
N PHE A 24 -19.61 -11.99 -3.40
CA PHE A 24 -18.99 -12.28 -4.69
C PHE A 24 -19.29 -13.69 -5.17
N HIS A 25 -19.23 -14.68 -4.28
CA HIS A 25 -19.56 -16.07 -4.59
C HIS A 25 -21.02 -16.24 -5.02
N ILE A 26 -21.95 -15.60 -4.31
CA ILE A 26 -23.38 -15.62 -4.67
C ILE A 26 -23.60 -14.90 -6.00
N ALA A 27 -23.00 -13.74 -6.22
CA ALA A 27 -23.12 -12.99 -7.47
C ALA A 27 -22.51 -13.74 -8.67
N LEU A 28 -21.49 -14.58 -8.44
CA LEU A 28 -20.93 -15.48 -9.44
C LEU A 28 -21.92 -16.59 -9.81
N LYS A 29 -22.51 -17.26 -8.81
CA LYS A 29 -23.44 -18.39 -9.01
C LYS A 29 -24.84 -17.97 -9.45
N ILE A 30 -25.29 -16.78 -9.07
CA ILE A 30 -26.64 -16.28 -9.30
C ILE A 30 -26.54 -14.91 -9.99
N PRO A 31 -26.44 -14.87 -11.34
CA PRO A 31 -26.22 -13.64 -12.08
C PRO A 31 -27.31 -12.57 -11.90
N SER A 32 -28.55 -12.96 -11.61
CA SER A 32 -29.67 -12.04 -11.36
C SER A 32 -29.45 -11.16 -10.12
N LEU A 33 -28.63 -11.59 -9.16
CA LEU A 33 -28.32 -10.82 -7.94
C LEU A 33 -27.19 -9.80 -8.14
N ARG A 34 -26.45 -9.85 -9.25
CA ARG A 34 -25.31 -8.94 -9.50
C ARG A 34 -25.72 -7.48 -9.42
N LYS A 35 -26.85 -7.11 -10.03
CA LYS A 35 -27.32 -5.71 -10.00
C LYS A 35 -27.60 -5.22 -8.58
N ALA A 36 -28.19 -6.06 -7.73
CA ALA A 36 -28.44 -5.74 -6.34
C ALA A 36 -27.14 -5.63 -5.53
N GLU A 37 -26.21 -6.57 -5.72
CA GLU A 37 -24.88 -6.57 -5.07
C GLU A 37 -24.09 -5.29 -5.40
N LYS A 38 -24.05 -4.90 -6.68
CA LYS A 38 -23.36 -3.68 -7.14
C LYS A 38 -23.99 -2.38 -6.67
N ALA A 39 -25.29 -2.42 -6.37
CA ALA A 39 -26.07 -1.30 -5.85
C ALA A 39 -26.21 -1.32 -4.32
N THR A 40 -25.36 -2.08 -3.62
CA THR A 40 -25.31 -2.11 -2.16
C THR A 40 -23.92 -1.72 -1.69
N PRO A 41 -23.77 -0.89 -0.64
CA PRO A 41 -22.45 -0.54 -0.10
C PRO A 41 -21.58 -1.75 0.24
N LEU A 42 -20.27 -1.57 0.16
CA LEU A 42 -19.28 -2.62 0.40
C LEU A 42 -18.11 -2.09 1.24
N ILE A 43 -17.73 -2.84 2.26
CA ILE A 43 -16.57 -2.55 3.10
C ILE A 43 -15.64 -3.76 3.04
N ILE A 44 -14.41 -3.53 2.60
CA ILE A 44 -13.35 -4.54 2.56
C ILE A 44 -12.32 -4.14 3.62
N ASN A 45 -12.07 -5.02 4.58
CA ASN A 45 -11.09 -4.77 5.63
C ASN A 45 -9.67 -4.91 5.08
N ARG A 46 -9.43 -5.84 4.15
CA ARG A 46 -8.12 -6.11 3.57
C ARG A 46 -8.24 -6.49 2.10
N LEU A 47 -7.55 -5.79 1.22
CA LEU A 47 -7.39 -6.14 -0.18
C LEU A 47 -5.90 -6.25 -0.50
N GLU A 48 -5.46 -7.43 -0.92
CA GLU A 48 -4.09 -7.63 -1.42
C GLU A 48 -4.13 -8.14 -2.86
N LEU A 49 -3.35 -7.50 -3.73
CA LEU A 49 -3.26 -7.86 -5.14
C LEU A 49 -1.82 -8.31 -5.45
N TYR A 50 -1.68 -9.51 -6.01
CA TYR A 50 -0.45 -10.12 -6.50
C TYR A 50 -0.65 -10.56 -7.95
N ASP A 51 0.45 -10.87 -8.65
CA ASP A 51 0.44 -11.32 -10.04
C ASP A 51 -0.51 -12.54 -10.27
N ASN A 52 -0.46 -13.54 -9.38
CA ASN A 52 -1.19 -14.82 -9.51
C ASN A 52 -2.28 -15.04 -8.45
N ARG A 53 -2.51 -14.09 -7.56
CA ARG A 53 -3.53 -14.22 -6.51
C ARG A 53 -4.07 -12.88 -6.06
N LEU A 54 -5.29 -12.90 -5.54
CA LEU A 54 -5.86 -11.76 -4.84
C LEU A 54 -6.49 -12.22 -3.53
N ILE A 55 -6.43 -11.37 -2.51
CA ILE A 55 -6.98 -11.66 -1.19
C ILE A 55 -8.02 -10.59 -0.84
N VAL A 56 -9.24 -11.01 -0.57
CA VAL A 56 -10.32 -10.16 -0.06
C VAL A 56 -10.65 -10.59 1.35
N ASN A 57 -10.41 -9.72 2.32
CA ASN A 57 -10.44 -10.02 3.75
C ASN A 57 -9.54 -11.22 4.07
N ASP A 58 -10.16 -12.36 4.39
CA ASP A 58 -9.51 -13.62 4.74
C ASP A 58 -9.63 -14.67 3.62
N THR A 59 -10.26 -14.31 2.51
CA THR A 59 -10.45 -15.20 1.36
C THR A 59 -9.37 -14.98 0.33
N GLU A 60 -8.53 -15.99 0.14
CA GLU A 60 -7.54 -16.04 -0.93
C GLU A 60 -8.12 -16.70 -2.19
N TYR A 61 -7.96 -16.03 -3.32
CA TYR A 61 -8.25 -16.52 -4.66
C TYR A 61 -6.91 -16.69 -5.38
N GLN A 62 -6.39 -17.92 -5.37
CA GLN A 62 -5.09 -18.24 -5.96
C GLN A 62 -5.26 -18.92 -7.31
N MET A 63 -4.52 -18.46 -8.31
CA MET A 63 -4.57 -18.99 -9.67
C MET A 63 -3.23 -19.61 -10.03
N ARG A 64 -3.27 -20.77 -10.66
CA ARG A 64 -2.09 -21.51 -11.13
C ARG A 64 -2.35 -22.12 -12.49
N VAL A 65 -1.30 -22.26 -13.31
CA VAL A 65 -1.36 -23.08 -14.52
C VAL A 65 -0.96 -24.51 -14.14
N TYR A 66 -1.85 -25.45 -14.38
CA TYR A 66 -1.55 -26.88 -14.32
C TYR A 66 -1.13 -27.37 -15.70
N ARG A 67 0.02 -28.04 -15.77
CA ARG A 67 0.63 -28.62 -16.96
C ARG A 67 0.68 -30.13 -16.81
N GLN A 68 -0.15 -30.82 -17.58
CA GLN A 68 -0.28 -32.27 -17.49
C GLN A 68 1.06 -32.99 -17.76
N CYS A 69 1.82 -32.55 -18.76
CA CYS A 69 3.10 -33.16 -19.11
C CYS A 69 4.15 -33.12 -18.00
N GLN A 70 4.15 -32.09 -17.14
CA GLN A 70 5.08 -32.00 -16.00
C GLN A 70 4.64 -32.95 -14.88
N ALA A 71 3.34 -32.98 -14.58
CA ALA A 71 2.78 -33.91 -13.60
C ALA A 71 3.02 -35.38 -14.01
N ASP A 72 2.77 -35.72 -15.27
CA ASP A 72 2.93 -37.08 -15.80
C ASP A 72 4.41 -37.53 -15.79
N ALA A 73 5.34 -36.59 -15.97
CA ALA A 73 6.78 -36.84 -15.87
C ALA A 73 7.29 -36.95 -14.41
N GLY A 74 6.42 -36.79 -13.41
CA GLY A 74 6.81 -36.74 -12.00
C GLY A 74 7.65 -35.51 -11.65
N LEU A 75 7.69 -34.51 -12.54
CA LEU A 75 8.41 -33.26 -12.35
C LEU A 75 7.46 -32.26 -11.71
N TYR A 76 7.65 -32.00 -10.41
CA TYR A 76 6.78 -31.12 -9.63
C TYR A 76 5.32 -31.64 -9.61
N ASN A 77 4.43 -30.96 -8.90
CA ASN A 77 3.00 -31.27 -8.92
C ASN A 77 2.31 -30.80 -10.24
N GLY A 78 3.09 -30.44 -11.26
CA GLY A 78 2.64 -29.87 -12.53
C GLY A 78 2.06 -28.47 -12.45
N GLU A 79 2.17 -27.76 -11.32
CA GLU A 79 1.62 -26.41 -11.17
C GLU A 79 2.69 -25.32 -11.19
N VAL A 80 2.44 -24.27 -11.97
CA VAL A 80 3.28 -23.08 -12.07
C VAL A 80 2.46 -21.81 -11.84
N ASP A 81 3.16 -20.74 -11.44
CA ASP A 81 2.56 -19.45 -11.10
C ASP A 81 2.54 -18.44 -12.28
N ASP A 82 3.00 -18.85 -13.47
CA ASP A 82 3.13 -17.99 -14.65
C ASP A 82 2.43 -18.57 -15.89
N ASP A 83 1.93 -17.67 -16.74
CA ASP A 83 1.40 -18.03 -18.06
C ASP A 83 2.53 -18.32 -19.06
N SER A 84 2.30 -19.27 -19.97
CA SER A 84 3.13 -19.53 -21.16
C SER A 84 2.48 -19.06 -22.47
N ASP A 85 3.32 -18.61 -23.40
CA ASP A 85 2.97 -18.24 -24.77
C ASP A 85 2.61 -19.47 -25.64
N GLU A 86 2.31 -19.26 -26.92
CA GLU A 86 2.02 -20.35 -27.87
C GLU A 86 3.21 -21.30 -28.10
N TYR A 87 4.41 -20.87 -27.73
CA TYR A 87 5.66 -21.60 -27.87
C TYR A 87 6.10 -22.33 -26.59
N GLY A 88 5.36 -22.17 -25.49
CA GLY A 88 5.64 -22.80 -24.20
C GLY A 88 6.59 -22.01 -23.30
N PHE A 89 7.01 -20.80 -23.69
CA PHE A 89 7.85 -19.91 -22.88
C PHE A 89 7.01 -19.06 -21.95
N ILE A 90 7.56 -18.69 -20.80
CA ILE A 90 6.90 -17.75 -19.88
C ILE A 90 6.57 -16.43 -20.60
N ILE A 91 5.32 -15.99 -20.51
CA ILE A 91 4.87 -14.69 -20.97
C ILE A 91 5.40 -13.64 -19.99
N SER A 92 6.19 -12.70 -20.48
CA SER A 92 6.59 -11.57 -19.65
C SER A 92 5.38 -10.68 -19.34
N TYR A 93 5.37 -10.02 -18.18
CA TYR A 93 4.26 -9.11 -17.85
C TYR A 93 4.07 -8.02 -18.92
N ALA A 94 5.15 -7.59 -19.60
CA ALA A 94 5.12 -6.63 -20.70
C ALA A 94 4.35 -7.12 -21.94
N GLU A 95 4.41 -8.42 -22.24
CA GLU A 95 3.64 -9.06 -23.31
C GLU A 95 2.18 -9.32 -22.90
N SER A 96 1.90 -9.40 -21.59
CA SER A 96 0.55 -9.62 -21.04
C SER A 96 -0.31 -8.35 -20.90
N ILE A 97 0.27 -7.16 -21.12
CA ILE A 97 -0.43 -5.87 -20.91
C ILE A 97 -1.59 -5.73 -21.88
N GLN A 98 -2.77 -5.41 -21.35
CA GLN A 98 -3.96 -5.12 -22.13
C GLN A 98 -4.36 -3.64 -22.02
N PRO A 99 -5.15 -3.10 -22.97
CA PRO A 99 -5.72 -1.77 -22.83
C PRO A 99 -6.44 -1.60 -21.48
N GLY A 100 -6.07 -0.54 -20.75
CA GLY A 100 -6.58 -0.24 -19.41
C GLY A 100 -5.79 -0.84 -18.24
N ASP A 101 -4.79 -1.70 -18.49
CA ASP A 101 -3.87 -2.14 -17.44
C ASP A 101 -2.91 -1.02 -17.05
N MET A 102 -2.51 -1.00 -15.77
CA MET A 102 -1.52 -0.06 -15.24
C MET A 102 -0.27 -0.82 -14.80
N LEU A 103 0.89 -0.37 -15.27
CA LEU A 103 2.18 -0.86 -14.78
C LEU A 103 2.41 -0.35 -13.34
N LEU A 104 2.92 -1.23 -12.47
CA LEU A 104 3.28 -0.91 -11.10
C LEU A 104 4.80 -1.00 -10.86
N THR A 105 5.57 -1.38 -11.88
CA THR A 105 7.03 -1.47 -11.81
C THR A 105 7.67 -0.94 -13.08
N ASP A 106 8.86 -0.35 -12.91
CA ASP A 106 9.76 0.03 -14.00
C ASP A 106 10.87 -1.01 -14.16
N GLU A 107 10.56 -2.29 -13.93
CA GLU A 107 11.49 -3.31 -14.38
C GLU A 107 11.47 -3.23 -15.92
N GLY A 108 12.29 -2.33 -16.47
CA GLY A 108 12.47 -2.15 -17.89
C GLY A 108 12.82 -3.49 -18.48
N ARG A 109 12.24 -3.82 -19.64
CA ARG A 109 12.46 -5.03 -20.46
C ARG A 109 13.70 -5.76 -19.99
N LYS A 110 13.60 -6.63 -18.97
CA LYS A 110 14.69 -7.55 -18.66
C LYS A 110 14.73 -8.37 -19.92
N ARG A 111 15.65 -8.02 -20.82
CA ARG A 111 15.97 -8.81 -22.01
C ARG A 111 16.02 -10.21 -21.47
N ARG A 112 15.20 -11.13 -22.03
CA ARG A 112 15.25 -12.57 -21.77
C ARG A 112 16.67 -12.87 -21.34
N ARG A 113 16.93 -13.20 -20.07
CA ARG A 113 18.29 -13.47 -19.63
C ARG A 113 18.80 -14.50 -20.62
N ARG A 114 19.66 -14.09 -21.55
CA ARG A 114 20.38 -14.97 -22.46
C ARG A 114 21.40 -15.64 -21.56
N GLY A 115 20.94 -16.69 -20.93
CA GLY A 115 21.52 -17.29 -19.75
C GLY A 115 20.40 -18.03 -19.06
N CYS A 116 19.82 -19.00 -19.77
CA CYS A 116 19.00 -20.02 -19.13
C CYS A 116 19.92 -20.72 -18.14
N THR A 117 19.75 -20.46 -16.84
CA THR A 117 20.18 -21.44 -15.86
C THR A 117 19.32 -22.69 -16.05
N LEU A 118 19.83 -23.87 -15.68
CA LEU A 118 19.06 -25.12 -15.77
C LEU A 118 17.73 -25.03 -14.97
N GLU A 119 17.69 -24.14 -13.97
CA GLU A 119 16.52 -23.79 -13.15
C GLU A 119 15.48 -22.94 -13.93
N ASP A 120 15.88 -22.11 -14.90
CA ASP A 120 14.95 -21.30 -15.70
C ASP A 120 14.19 -22.14 -16.74
N LEU A 121 14.83 -23.19 -17.28
CA LEU A 121 14.21 -24.15 -18.20
C LEU A 121 13.17 -25.05 -17.52
N GLN A 122 13.17 -25.09 -16.18
CA GLN A 122 12.22 -25.86 -15.37
C GLN A 122 10.79 -25.30 -15.43
N TYR A 123 10.66 -24.00 -15.71
CA TYR A 123 9.40 -23.30 -15.87
C TYR A 123 8.91 -23.21 -17.32
N ASP A 124 9.69 -23.70 -18.28
CA ASP A 124 9.25 -23.83 -19.66
C ASP A 124 8.46 -25.12 -19.84
N CYS A 125 7.45 -25.09 -20.72
CA CYS A 125 6.61 -26.27 -20.94
C CYS A 125 7.41 -27.38 -21.66
N PRO A 126 7.52 -28.60 -21.09
CA PRO A 126 8.26 -29.72 -21.69
C PRO A 126 7.73 -30.17 -23.06
N ALA A 127 6.52 -29.74 -23.42
CA ALA A 127 5.91 -30.00 -24.73
C ALA A 127 6.85 -29.71 -25.90
N ARG A 128 7.82 -28.80 -25.70
CA ARG A 128 8.80 -28.45 -26.72
C ARG A 128 10.24 -28.94 -26.46
N LEU A 129 10.61 -29.36 -25.25
CA LEU A 129 11.89 -30.03 -25.02
C LEU A 129 11.89 -31.47 -25.60
N ASN A 130 10.73 -32.15 -25.58
CA ASN A 130 10.58 -33.57 -25.96
C ASN A 130 9.41 -33.89 -26.93
N SER A 131 8.76 -32.89 -27.55
CA SER A 131 7.66 -33.09 -28.52
C SER A 131 6.43 -33.85 -28.00
N LEU A 132 6.07 -33.71 -26.72
CA LEU A 132 4.87 -34.33 -26.15
C LEU A 132 3.68 -33.36 -26.15
N PRO A 133 2.45 -33.79 -26.52
CA PRO A 133 1.26 -32.96 -26.33
C PRO A 133 1.08 -32.67 -24.84
N CYS A 134 1.00 -31.38 -24.46
CA CYS A 134 0.78 -30.98 -23.08
C CYS A 134 -0.52 -30.21 -22.95
N ASN A 135 -1.48 -30.82 -22.24
CA ASN A 135 -2.70 -30.12 -21.86
C ASN A 135 -2.41 -29.17 -20.71
N HIS A 136 -2.91 -27.95 -20.86
CA HIS A 136 -2.79 -26.90 -19.88
C HIS A 136 -4.17 -26.54 -19.34
N TYR A 137 -4.23 -26.25 -18.05
CA TYR A 137 -5.45 -25.80 -17.38
C TYR A 137 -5.15 -24.66 -16.41
N ILE A 138 -6.07 -23.73 -16.25
CA ILE A 138 -6.01 -22.77 -15.14
C ILE A 138 -6.76 -23.37 -13.96
N ARG A 139 -6.10 -23.49 -12.82
CA ARG A 139 -6.72 -23.88 -11.55
C ARG A 139 -6.89 -22.65 -10.67
N LEU A 140 -8.12 -22.43 -10.23
CA LEU A 140 -8.48 -21.42 -9.26
C LEU A 140 -8.79 -22.09 -7.93
N TYR A 141 -8.04 -21.73 -6.91
CA TYR A 141 -8.21 -22.19 -5.53
C TYR A 141 -8.91 -21.11 -4.71
N VAL A 142 -10.03 -21.48 -4.06
CA VAL A 142 -10.81 -20.62 -3.15
C VAL A 142 -11.32 -21.48 -2.00
N PHE A 143 -11.00 -21.13 -0.74
CA PHE A 143 -11.47 -21.88 0.44
C PHE A 143 -11.26 -23.41 0.36
N GLY A 144 -10.08 -23.85 -0.11
CA GLY A 144 -9.77 -25.27 -0.27
C GLY A 144 -10.53 -25.97 -1.40
N SER A 145 -11.44 -25.28 -2.10
CA SER A 145 -12.07 -25.76 -3.32
C SER A 145 -11.22 -25.39 -4.53
N MET A 146 -11.13 -26.30 -5.50
CA MET A 146 -10.41 -26.09 -6.76
C MET A 146 -11.41 -26.11 -7.93
N SER A 147 -11.35 -25.08 -8.77
CA SER A 147 -12.05 -25.05 -10.06
C SER A 147 -11.03 -25.05 -11.19
N GLN A 148 -11.27 -25.86 -12.22
CA GLN A 148 -10.37 -25.99 -13.36
C GLN A 148 -11.00 -25.41 -14.62
N PHE A 149 -10.24 -24.61 -15.37
CA PHE A 149 -10.66 -23.96 -16.61
C PHE A 149 -9.73 -24.32 -17.77
N PRO A 150 -10.23 -24.38 -19.02
CA PRO A 150 -9.38 -24.56 -20.19
C PRO A 150 -8.38 -23.41 -20.36
N TYR A 151 -7.12 -23.75 -20.66
CA TYR A 151 -6.05 -22.77 -20.91
C TYR A 151 -5.95 -22.33 -22.39
N THR A 152 -6.68 -22.98 -23.29
CA THR A 152 -6.59 -22.73 -24.75
C THR A 152 -7.02 -21.32 -25.13
N ASN A 153 -8.05 -20.78 -24.48
CA ASN A 153 -8.62 -19.46 -24.78
C ASN A 153 -8.56 -18.48 -23.59
N MET A 154 -7.87 -18.85 -22.51
CA MET A 154 -7.78 -18.04 -21.30
C MET A 154 -6.40 -18.21 -20.67
N LYS A 155 -5.87 -17.10 -20.17
CA LYS A 155 -4.61 -17.00 -19.44
C LYS A 155 -4.92 -16.55 -18.01
N MET A 156 -4.03 -16.75 -17.06
CA MET A 156 -4.26 -16.34 -15.67
C MET A 156 -4.57 -14.85 -15.57
N TYR A 157 -3.84 -14.00 -16.31
CA TYR A 157 -4.10 -12.57 -16.30
C TYR A 157 -5.50 -12.18 -16.82
N HIS A 158 -6.06 -12.96 -17.76
CA HIS A 158 -7.45 -12.79 -18.21
C HIS A 158 -8.44 -13.15 -17.10
N LEU A 159 -8.17 -14.21 -16.32
CA LEU A 159 -9.00 -14.62 -15.19
C LEU A 159 -8.94 -13.58 -14.06
N THR A 160 -7.75 -13.08 -13.72
CA THR A 160 -7.57 -12.01 -12.72
C THR A 160 -8.39 -10.77 -13.08
N ARG A 161 -8.30 -10.30 -14.32
CA ARG A 161 -9.10 -9.16 -14.82
C ARG A 161 -10.60 -9.42 -14.70
N ARG A 162 -11.06 -10.62 -15.06
CA ARG A 162 -12.47 -11.03 -14.93
C ARG A 162 -12.92 -11.03 -13.48
N LEU A 163 -12.15 -11.61 -12.56
CA LEU A 163 -12.48 -11.63 -11.13
C LEU A 163 -12.58 -10.22 -10.55
N LEU A 164 -11.58 -9.37 -10.80
CA LEU A 164 -11.61 -7.98 -10.35
C LEU A 164 -12.82 -7.21 -10.92
N THR A 165 -13.14 -7.42 -12.19
CA THR A 165 -14.34 -6.83 -12.81
C THR A 165 -15.62 -7.32 -12.14
N ILE A 166 -15.71 -8.62 -11.85
CA ILE A 166 -16.87 -9.20 -11.18
C ILE A 166 -16.97 -8.70 -9.73
N PHE A 167 -15.87 -8.50 -9.02
CA PHE A 167 -15.89 -8.08 -7.62
C PHE A 167 -16.15 -6.57 -7.50
N PHE A 168 -15.47 -5.76 -8.31
CA PHE A 168 -15.41 -4.31 -8.09
C PHE A 168 -15.95 -3.47 -9.26
N GLY A 169 -16.00 -4.03 -10.47
CA GLY A 169 -16.52 -3.31 -11.64
C GLY A 169 -18.01 -2.98 -11.54
N ASN A 170 -18.43 -1.91 -12.20
CA ASN A 170 -19.82 -1.44 -12.34
C ASN A 170 -20.54 -1.16 -11.00
N ARG A 171 -19.79 -0.95 -9.91
CA ARG A 171 -20.37 -0.53 -8.64
C ARG A 171 -20.84 0.92 -8.74
N VAL A 172 -22.04 1.20 -8.27
CA VAL A 172 -22.64 2.55 -8.27
C VAL A 172 -22.60 3.18 -6.88
N GLU A 173 -22.74 2.36 -5.84
CA GLU A 173 -22.68 2.79 -4.45
C GLU A 173 -21.25 2.99 -3.96
N SER A 174 -21.10 3.77 -2.90
CA SER A 174 -19.82 3.93 -2.22
C SER A 174 -19.31 2.58 -1.69
N TRP A 175 -17.99 2.45 -1.68
CA TRP A 175 -17.33 1.31 -1.08
C TRP A 175 -15.96 1.69 -0.55
N ILE A 176 -15.55 1.00 0.51
CA ILE A 176 -14.38 1.34 1.32
C ILE A 176 -13.42 0.17 1.32
N ILE A 177 -12.13 0.47 1.15
CA ILE A 177 -11.03 -0.47 1.39
C ILE A 177 -10.23 0.07 2.57
N LYS A 178 -10.29 -0.61 3.71
CA LYS A 178 -9.55 -0.15 4.90
C LYS A 178 -8.04 -0.32 4.72
N ASN A 179 -7.60 -1.46 4.19
CA ASN A 179 -6.19 -1.76 3.99
C ASN A 179 -5.97 -2.30 2.58
N LEU A 180 -5.26 -1.54 1.74
CA LEU A 180 -4.88 -1.90 0.38
C LEU A 180 -3.38 -2.22 0.31
N ASN A 181 -3.03 -3.36 -0.28
CA ASN A 181 -1.65 -3.77 -0.49
C ASN A 181 -1.42 -4.12 -1.97
N LEU A 182 -0.63 -3.29 -2.66
CA LEU A 182 -0.33 -3.45 -4.08
C LEU A 182 1.05 -4.09 -4.29
N LYS A 183 1.04 -5.40 -4.52
CA LYS A 183 2.24 -6.22 -4.77
C LYS A 183 2.36 -6.71 -6.22
N ASP A 184 1.28 -6.66 -6.98
CA ASP A 184 1.25 -6.96 -8.41
C ASP A 184 2.21 -6.07 -9.21
N LYS A 185 2.71 -6.59 -10.32
CA LYS A 185 3.49 -5.84 -11.32
C LYS A 185 2.58 -5.12 -12.32
N VAL A 186 1.39 -5.67 -12.59
CA VAL A 186 0.43 -5.13 -13.57
C VAL A 186 -0.96 -5.12 -12.98
N LEU A 187 -1.42 -3.93 -12.60
CA LEU A 187 -2.73 -3.75 -12.01
C LEU A 187 -3.84 -3.76 -13.08
N ARG A 188 -4.71 -4.77 -12.99
CA ARG A 188 -5.83 -5.00 -13.93
C ARG A 188 -7.16 -4.52 -13.36
N TRP A 189 -7.18 -3.25 -12.98
CA TRP A 189 -8.32 -2.66 -12.29
C TRP A 189 -9.54 -2.48 -13.21
N PRO A 190 -10.79 -2.65 -12.72
CA PRO A 190 -11.97 -2.41 -13.53
C PRO A 190 -12.08 -0.95 -13.97
N LYS A 191 -12.41 -0.73 -15.24
CA LYS A 191 -12.53 0.61 -15.83
C LYS A 191 -13.78 1.35 -15.37
N ASP A 192 -14.90 0.63 -15.29
CA ASP A 192 -16.22 1.19 -15.05
C ASP A 192 -16.64 1.01 -13.58
N GLY A 193 -17.32 2.02 -13.05
CA GLY A 193 -17.84 2.05 -11.68
C GLY A 193 -17.23 3.14 -10.81
N LYS A 194 -17.78 3.30 -9.62
CA LYS A 194 -17.33 4.27 -8.62
C LYS A 194 -16.00 3.81 -8.02
N LYS A 195 -15.02 4.72 -7.92
CA LYS A 195 -13.74 4.45 -7.26
C LYS A 195 -13.93 4.24 -5.75
N PRO A 196 -13.19 3.32 -5.11
CA PRO A 196 -13.24 3.10 -3.67
C PRO A 196 -12.62 4.25 -2.89
N ILE A 197 -13.15 4.50 -1.71
CA ILE A 197 -12.46 5.26 -0.67
C ILE A 197 -11.45 4.31 -0.01
N VAL A 198 -10.18 4.70 0.04
CA VAL A 198 -9.10 3.88 0.61
C VAL A 198 -8.55 4.58 1.85
N GLN A 199 -8.38 3.84 2.96
CA GLN A 199 -7.88 4.42 4.20
C GLN A 199 -6.36 4.23 4.33
N ASN A 200 -5.91 2.99 4.34
CA ASN A 200 -4.50 2.64 4.51
C ASN A 200 -3.96 1.96 3.27
N VAL A 201 -2.80 2.41 2.80
CA VAL A 201 -2.11 1.84 1.65
C VAL A 201 -0.72 1.37 2.07
N LYS A 202 -0.37 0.15 1.65
CA LYS A 202 0.98 -0.38 1.79
C LYS A 202 1.56 -0.67 0.42
N PHE A 203 2.69 -0.04 0.16
CA PHE A 203 3.61 -0.40 -0.90
C PHE A 203 4.80 -1.18 -0.34
N GLY A 204 5.44 -1.93 -1.23
CA GLY A 204 6.81 -2.38 -1.02
C GLY A 204 7.78 -1.22 -1.23
N HIS A 205 8.70 -1.42 -2.17
CA HIS A 205 9.61 -0.37 -2.60
C HIS A 205 8.82 0.77 -3.29
N TYR A 206 9.21 2.01 -3.00
CA TYR A 206 8.73 3.23 -3.65
C TYR A 206 8.99 3.09 -5.15
N ASN A 207 7.97 3.46 -5.90
CA ASN A 207 7.98 3.44 -7.34
C ASN A 207 6.91 4.44 -7.83
N THR A 208 7.29 5.35 -8.73
CA THR A 208 6.42 6.38 -9.30
C THR A 208 5.20 5.78 -10.01
N TYR A 209 5.35 4.64 -10.69
CA TYR A 209 4.26 3.91 -11.34
C TYR A 209 3.19 3.45 -10.34
N LYS A 210 3.59 3.01 -9.13
CA LYS A 210 2.63 2.64 -8.07
C LYS A 210 1.83 3.83 -7.57
N MET A 211 2.47 4.98 -7.44
CA MET A 211 1.82 6.22 -7.01
C MET A 211 0.80 6.69 -8.06
N ASN A 212 1.18 6.68 -9.35
CA ASN A 212 0.31 7.02 -10.49
C ASN A 212 -0.90 6.08 -10.57
N ALA A 213 -0.66 4.78 -10.45
CA ALA A 213 -1.71 3.79 -10.50
C ALA A 213 -2.68 3.94 -9.34
N LEU A 214 -2.19 4.20 -8.12
CA LEU A 214 -3.04 4.42 -6.95
C LEU A 214 -3.99 5.61 -7.15
N LEU A 215 -3.46 6.78 -7.54
CA LEU A 215 -4.29 7.96 -7.84
C LEU A 215 -5.35 7.67 -8.92
N SER A 216 -5.03 6.79 -9.86
CA SER A 216 -5.95 6.40 -10.92
C SER A 216 -7.11 5.54 -10.42
N ILE A 217 -6.92 4.75 -9.37
CA ILE A 217 -7.93 3.78 -8.89
C ILE A 217 -8.71 4.22 -7.66
N ILE A 218 -8.28 5.22 -6.90
CA ILE A 218 -8.97 5.63 -5.66
C ILE A 218 -9.84 6.87 -5.84
N ASP A 219 -10.82 7.03 -4.95
CA ASP A 219 -11.54 8.29 -4.76
C ASP A 219 -10.63 9.28 -4.01
N SER A 220 -10.10 10.26 -4.73
CA SER A 220 -9.17 11.28 -4.20
C SER A 220 -9.87 12.41 -3.45
N SER A 221 -11.20 12.38 -3.30
CA SER A 221 -11.93 13.37 -2.49
C SER A 221 -11.73 13.16 -0.98
N VAL A 222 -11.26 11.99 -0.58
CA VAL A 222 -10.97 11.63 0.81
C VAL A 222 -9.46 11.36 0.94
N PRO A 223 -8.74 12.02 1.86
CA PRO A 223 -7.33 11.76 2.08
C PRO A 223 -7.10 10.33 2.61
N LEU A 224 -5.93 9.78 2.32
CA LEU A 224 -5.47 8.53 2.89
C LEU A 224 -5.08 8.76 4.35
N ALA A 225 -5.62 7.95 5.25
CA ALA A 225 -5.23 7.95 6.65
C ALA A 225 -3.75 7.56 6.81
N SER A 226 -3.28 6.56 6.07
CA SER A 226 -1.86 6.21 6.06
C SER A 226 -1.36 5.65 4.74
N LEU A 227 -0.09 5.95 4.44
CA LEU A 227 0.66 5.38 3.34
C LEU A 227 1.99 4.82 3.85
N LYS A 228 2.25 3.54 3.63
CA LYS A 228 3.52 2.89 4.02
C LYS A 228 4.31 2.48 2.78
N THR A 229 5.52 3.00 2.61
CA THR A 229 6.41 2.68 1.47
C THR A 229 7.87 2.83 1.87
N PHE A 230 8.80 2.07 1.27
CA PHE A 230 10.25 2.16 1.58
C PHE A 230 11.11 2.41 0.34
N GLY A 231 12.40 2.67 0.52
CA GLY A 231 13.33 2.96 -0.57
C GLY A 231 13.46 4.46 -0.88
N ARG A 232 14.14 4.79 -1.98
CA ARG A 232 14.39 6.18 -2.38
C ARG A 232 13.08 6.85 -2.81
N ILE A 233 12.62 7.83 -2.03
CA ILE A 233 11.48 8.67 -2.41
C ILE A 233 12.04 9.86 -3.17
N GLU A 234 11.75 9.91 -4.46
CA GLU A 234 12.02 11.10 -5.27
C GLU A 234 10.92 12.10 -4.96
N VAL A 235 11.29 13.19 -4.28
CA VAL A 235 10.36 14.23 -3.78
C VAL A 235 9.98 15.21 -4.88
N GLU A 236 10.20 14.87 -6.15
CA GLU A 236 9.70 15.66 -7.27
C GLU A 236 8.16 15.60 -7.25
N ASP A 237 7.58 16.54 -6.49
CA ASP A 237 6.21 17.03 -6.38
C ASP A 237 5.11 16.01 -6.66
N TYR A 238 5.13 14.88 -5.97
CA TYR A 238 4.08 13.90 -6.20
C TYR A 238 2.78 14.30 -5.46
N PRO A 239 1.68 14.64 -6.17
CA PRO A 239 0.49 15.22 -5.54
C PRO A 239 -0.12 14.33 -4.47
N LEU A 240 0.07 13.00 -4.57
CA LEU A 240 -0.44 12.02 -3.62
C LEU A 240 -0.01 12.32 -2.18
N PHE A 241 1.21 12.83 -1.94
CA PHE A 241 1.68 13.08 -0.57
C PHE A 241 0.90 14.18 0.15
N ARG A 242 0.34 15.15 -0.59
CA ARG A 242 -0.59 16.16 -0.04
C ARG A 242 -1.90 15.55 0.46
N PHE A 243 -2.28 14.40 -0.08
CA PHE A 243 -3.49 13.66 0.29
C PHE A 243 -3.22 12.56 1.32
N VAL A 244 -2.04 12.51 1.92
CA VAL A 244 -1.68 11.51 2.93
C VAL A 244 -1.56 12.19 4.29
N GLU A 245 -2.38 11.73 5.25
CA GLU A 245 -2.30 12.20 6.64
C GLU A 245 -1.04 11.66 7.32
N HIS A 246 -0.72 10.37 7.14
CA HIS A 246 0.45 9.74 7.74
C HIS A 246 1.29 8.94 6.75
N LEU A 247 2.46 9.45 6.38
CA LEU A 247 3.45 8.75 5.58
C LEU A 247 4.40 7.96 6.49
N MET A 248 4.46 6.64 6.33
CA MET A 248 5.35 5.74 7.06
C MET A 248 6.45 5.21 6.13
N ILE A 249 7.70 5.47 6.47
CA ILE A 249 8.86 5.09 5.68
C ILE A 249 9.74 4.13 6.49
N PRO A 250 9.55 2.80 6.37
CA PRO A 250 10.49 1.83 6.93
C PRO A 250 11.75 1.76 6.06
N HIS A 251 12.85 1.32 6.65
CA HIS A 251 14.15 1.11 5.99
C HIS A 251 14.56 2.29 5.09
N PHE A 252 14.47 3.51 5.62
CA PHE A 252 14.84 4.70 4.86
C PHE A 252 16.31 4.63 4.43
N THR A 253 16.55 4.39 3.14
CA THR A 253 17.88 4.25 2.53
C THR A 253 18.36 5.57 1.98
N TYR A 254 19.62 5.92 2.21
CA TYR A 254 20.25 7.10 1.60
C TYR A 254 21.68 6.79 1.14
N TYR A 255 22.09 7.39 0.03
CA TYR A 255 23.47 7.33 -0.47
C TYR A 255 24.35 8.43 0.11
N ASN A 256 23.75 9.59 0.45
CA ASN A 256 24.43 10.74 1.03
C ASN A 256 23.54 11.34 2.14
N TYR A 257 24.08 11.48 3.35
CA TYR A 257 23.38 12.03 4.51
C TYR A 257 22.76 13.40 4.22
N ASN A 258 23.46 14.28 3.49
CA ASN A 258 22.97 15.64 3.24
C ASN A 258 21.78 15.67 2.28
N THR A 259 21.72 14.76 1.30
CA THR A 259 20.57 14.67 0.38
C THR A 259 19.38 13.99 1.06
N ALA A 260 19.63 13.00 1.93
CA ALA A 260 18.58 12.33 2.70
C ALA A 260 17.75 13.29 3.57
N LEU A 261 18.41 14.26 4.18
CA LEU A 261 17.80 15.28 5.03
C LEU A 261 17.05 16.36 4.22
N LEU A 262 17.54 16.64 3.00
CA LEU A 262 16.84 17.49 2.03
C LEU A 262 15.51 16.85 1.61
N ASP A 263 15.53 15.55 1.34
CA ASP A 263 14.36 14.84 0.85
C ASP A 263 13.27 14.72 1.93
N LEU A 264 13.63 14.47 3.21
CA LEU A 264 12.65 14.26 4.27
C LEU A 264 11.74 15.48 4.53
N PHE A 265 12.31 16.69 4.59
CA PHE A 265 11.56 17.91 4.93
C PHE A 265 10.84 18.53 3.72
N SER A 266 11.15 18.07 2.51
CA SER A 266 10.44 18.47 1.29
C SER A 266 9.14 17.68 1.09
N ILE A 267 8.89 16.63 1.86
CA ILE A 267 7.64 15.85 1.79
C ILE A 267 6.50 16.66 2.38
N GLU A 268 5.42 16.83 1.62
CA GLU A 268 4.26 17.65 1.96
C GLU A 268 3.16 16.93 2.76
N ALA A 269 3.45 15.76 3.33
CA ALA A 269 2.52 15.05 4.21
C ALA A 269 2.49 15.70 5.60
N SER A 270 1.33 15.73 6.25
CA SER A 270 1.20 16.36 7.57
C SER A 270 1.95 15.60 8.66
N HIS A 271 1.99 14.27 8.59
CA HIS A 271 2.80 13.43 9.47
C HIS A 271 3.72 12.52 8.66
N VAL A 272 5.03 12.59 8.91
CA VAL A 272 6.02 11.66 8.35
C VAL A 272 6.68 10.83 9.46
N SER A 273 6.75 9.52 9.30
CA SER A 273 7.36 8.61 10.27
C SER A 273 8.44 7.73 9.66
N LEU A 274 9.65 7.77 10.24
CA LEU A 274 10.71 6.82 9.93
C LEU A 274 10.61 5.66 10.93
N THR A 275 10.12 4.52 10.47
CA THR A 275 9.63 3.44 11.35
C THR A 275 10.64 2.33 11.65
N THR A 276 11.86 2.50 11.14
CA THR A 276 13.02 1.63 11.42
C THR A 276 14.14 2.48 12.01
N PRO A 277 14.90 1.98 12.99
CA PRO A 277 15.99 2.75 13.58
C PRO A 277 16.96 3.19 12.49
N THR A 278 17.21 4.50 12.43
CA THR A 278 18.08 5.11 11.42
C THR A 278 19.34 5.66 12.07
N THR A 279 20.48 5.52 11.41
CA THR A 279 21.73 6.17 11.81
C THR A 279 21.76 7.66 11.45
N LEU A 280 20.73 8.18 10.78
CA LEU A 280 20.60 9.60 10.44
C LEU A 280 20.67 10.52 11.67
N ILE A 281 20.32 10.01 12.86
CA ILE A 281 20.35 10.79 14.09
C ILE A 281 21.67 10.59 14.84
N ASP A 282 22.33 9.44 14.63
CA ASP A 282 23.57 9.04 15.30
C ASP A 282 24.73 9.99 14.95
N GLY A 283 24.92 11.06 15.72
CA GLY A 283 25.96 12.07 15.54
C GLY A 283 25.59 13.21 14.58
N TYR A 284 24.35 13.25 14.07
CA TYR A 284 23.90 14.22 13.07
C TYR A 284 22.60 14.96 13.43
N LEU A 285 22.09 14.77 14.65
CA LEU A 285 20.87 15.42 15.14
C LEU A 285 20.91 16.95 15.01
N GLU A 286 22.05 17.57 15.34
CA GLU A 286 22.25 19.01 15.19
C GLU A 286 22.10 19.45 13.72
N LYS A 287 22.68 18.70 12.78
CA LYS A 287 22.55 18.99 11.34
C LYS A 287 21.11 18.81 10.84
N LEU A 288 20.40 17.81 11.34
CA LEU A 288 18.97 17.60 11.06
C LEU A 288 18.15 18.83 11.50
N ILE A 289 18.38 19.32 12.71
CA ILE A 289 17.69 20.50 13.25
C ILE A 289 18.06 21.76 12.48
N LEU A 290 19.35 22.03 12.26
CA LEU A 290 19.79 23.17 11.46
C LEU A 290 19.17 23.14 10.06
N LYS A 291 18.99 21.94 9.48
CA LYS A 291 18.36 21.78 8.17
C LYS A 291 16.85 22.03 8.21
N LEU A 292 16.15 21.50 9.20
CA LEU A 292 14.73 21.76 9.45
C LEU A 292 14.46 23.26 9.57
N MET A 293 15.30 23.97 10.34
CA MET A 293 15.16 25.38 10.66
C MET A 293 15.52 26.34 9.52
N LYS A 294 15.96 25.85 8.33
CA LYS A 294 16.30 26.70 7.18
C LYS A 294 15.09 27.37 6.53
N GLU A 295 13.93 26.73 6.61
CA GLU A 295 12.69 27.20 5.97
C GLU A 295 11.57 27.18 6.99
N LEU A 296 10.58 28.06 6.79
CA LEU A 296 9.35 28.01 7.57
C LEU A 296 8.57 26.75 7.21
N ARG A 297 7.93 26.15 8.22
CA ARG A 297 7.08 24.97 8.05
C ARG A 297 5.66 25.28 8.51
N PRO A 298 4.63 24.69 7.88
CA PRO A 298 3.26 24.84 8.34
C PRO A 298 3.07 24.32 9.77
N ILE A 299 2.22 25.01 10.53
CA ILE A 299 1.79 24.54 11.85
C ILE A 299 1.00 23.23 11.69
N GLY A 300 1.26 22.27 12.59
CA GLY A 300 0.65 20.94 12.58
C GLY A 300 1.47 19.87 11.86
N VAL A 301 2.57 20.25 11.17
CA VAL A 301 3.48 19.27 10.57
C VAL A 301 4.26 18.54 11.67
N ARG A 302 4.36 17.21 11.53
CA ARG A 302 5.03 16.32 12.48
C ARG A 302 5.95 15.32 11.81
N TYR A 303 7.14 15.14 12.38
CA TYR A 303 8.07 14.07 12.03
C TYR A 303 8.29 13.17 13.24
N SER A 304 8.15 11.86 13.07
CA SER A 304 8.41 10.87 14.12
C SER A 304 9.50 9.90 13.66
N ILE A 305 10.67 9.92 14.30
CA ILE A 305 11.82 9.13 13.88
C ILE A 305 12.15 8.10 14.95
N LEU A 306 12.12 6.83 14.58
CA LEU A 306 12.54 5.75 15.46
C LEU A 306 14.06 5.82 15.68
N VAL A 307 14.49 5.88 16.94
CA VAL A 307 15.90 5.94 17.32
C VAL A 307 16.32 4.69 18.10
N LYS A 308 17.61 4.35 18.03
CA LYS A 308 18.19 3.28 18.86
C LYS A 308 18.39 3.76 20.30
N GLU A 309 18.95 4.95 20.44
CA GLU A 309 19.34 5.53 21.72
C GLU A 309 18.95 7.01 21.78
N LYS A 310 18.74 7.51 23.00
CA LYS A 310 18.50 8.92 23.24
C LYS A 310 19.82 9.70 23.20
N MET A 311 19.78 10.90 22.67
CA MET A 311 20.85 11.87 22.81
C MET A 311 20.44 12.93 23.83
N ASP A 312 21.41 13.49 24.53
CA ASP A 312 21.16 14.62 25.41
C ASP A 312 20.88 15.88 24.57
N LEU A 313 19.61 16.29 24.48
CA LEU A 313 19.21 17.39 23.62
C LEU A 313 19.74 18.75 24.12
N THR A 314 20.18 18.88 25.37
CA THR A 314 20.78 20.14 25.86
C THR A 314 22.13 20.45 25.20
N LYS A 315 22.74 19.47 24.52
CA LYS A 315 24.00 19.65 23.78
C LYS A 315 23.81 20.34 22.43
N ILE A 316 22.57 20.59 22.00
CA ILE A 316 22.27 21.23 20.72
C ILE A 316 22.30 22.74 20.90
N GLU A 317 23.29 23.40 20.30
CA GLU A 317 23.39 24.85 20.30
C GLU A 317 22.68 25.44 19.08
N HIS A 318 21.68 26.29 19.30
CA HIS A 318 20.98 26.99 18.22
C HIS A 318 20.60 28.40 18.65
N THR A 319 20.77 29.39 17.76
CA THR A 319 20.50 30.82 18.03
C THR A 319 19.04 31.16 18.33
N LYS A 320 18.12 30.21 18.13
CA LYS A 320 16.67 30.37 18.28
C LYS A 320 16.13 29.50 19.42
N LEU A 321 17.01 29.07 20.33
CA LEU A 321 16.65 28.22 21.45
C LEU A 321 15.81 28.99 22.48
N LEU A 322 14.65 28.44 22.81
CA LEU A 322 13.73 28.99 23.81
C LEU A 322 13.82 28.22 25.13
N GLU A 323 13.78 26.88 25.04
CA GLU A 323 13.84 25.97 26.20
C GLU A 323 14.65 24.72 25.81
N ALA A 324 15.41 24.18 26.76
CA ALA A 324 16.17 22.94 26.60
C ALA A 324 16.15 22.10 27.87
N ASP A 325 15.92 20.81 27.70
CA ASP A 325 16.03 19.74 28.67
C ASP A 325 16.67 18.52 27.95
N ARG A 326 17.11 17.52 28.71
CA ARG A 326 17.75 16.31 28.19
C ARG A 326 16.91 15.59 27.14
N ASP A 327 15.59 15.60 27.31
CA ASP A 327 14.64 14.89 26.46
C ASP A 327 13.79 15.80 25.57
N CYS A 328 13.89 17.13 25.70
CA CYS A 328 13.07 18.08 24.96
C CYS A 328 13.80 19.40 24.68
N ILE A 329 13.73 19.92 23.46
CA ILE A 329 14.13 21.30 23.15
C ILE A 329 13.00 22.01 22.38
N LYS A 330 12.93 23.34 22.56
CA LYS A 330 12.00 24.22 21.85
C LYS A 330 12.77 25.31 21.13
N LEU A 331 12.50 25.48 19.84
CA LEU A 331 13.16 26.45 18.98
C LEU A 331 12.13 27.39 18.36
N GLU A 332 12.41 28.68 18.33
CA GLU A 332 11.56 29.68 17.67
C GLU A 332 11.63 29.51 16.14
N MET A 333 10.48 29.41 15.47
CA MET A 333 10.38 29.30 14.01
C MET A 333 9.43 30.38 13.47
N GLY A 334 10.02 31.50 13.05
CA GLY A 334 9.26 32.67 12.62
C GLY A 334 8.53 33.32 13.78
N ASP A 335 7.53 34.14 13.46
CA ASP A 335 6.82 34.94 14.47
C ASP A 335 5.75 34.14 15.21
N ASP A 336 5.13 33.17 14.53
CA ASP A 336 3.91 32.49 14.97
C ASP A 336 4.09 31.02 15.37
N ALA A 337 5.28 30.43 15.17
CA ALA A 337 5.49 29.01 15.42
C ALA A 337 6.71 28.69 16.29
N VAL A 338 6.66 27.52 16.93
CA VAL A 338 7.72 26.92 17.72
C VAL A 338 7.92 25.49 17.23
N VAL A 339 9.18 25.10 17.02
CA VAL A 339 9.54 23.70 16.80
C VAL A 339 9.79 23.05 18.15
N VAL A 340 9.06 21.98 18.43
CA VAL A 340 9.26 21.13 19.61
C VAL A 340 9.92 19.84 19.16
N VAL A 341 11.13 19.59 19.65
CA VAL A 341 11.86 18.33 19.43
C VAL A 341 11.89 17.59 20.76
N GLN A 342 11.28 16.41 20.83
CA GLN A 342 11.15 15.67 22.09
C GLN A 342 11.22 14.15 21.89
N TYR A 343 11.82 13.46 22.87
CA TYR A 343 11.75 12.01 22.92
C TYR A 343 10.45 11.52 23.56
N ALA A 344 9.84 10.50 22.96
CA ALA A 344 8.73 9.75 23.56
C ALA A 344 9.04 8.26 23.57
N TYR A 345 8.58 7.55 24.61
CA TYR A 345 8.67 6.09 24.68
C TYR A 345 7.27 5.50 24.51
N THR A 346 7.06 4.81 23.39
CA THR A 346 5.78 4.19 23.02
C THR A 346 6.05 2.84 22.36
N ASP A 347 5.20 1.84 22.62
CA ASP A 347 5.31 0.47 22.07
C ASP A 347 6.70 -0.16 22.23
N LYS A 348 7.30 0.04 23.41
CA LYS A 348 8.65 -0.43 23.74
C LYS A 348 9.76 0.14 22.84
N LYS A 349 9.50 1.26 22.20
CA LYS A 349 10.41 1.95 21.27
C LYS A 349 10.60 3.40 21.67
N THR A 350 11.77 3.94 21.36
CA THR A 350 12.09 5.35 21.59
C THR A 350 11.95 6.12 20.28
N TRP A 351 11.15 7.17 20.30
CA TRP A 351 10.87 8.02 19.14
C TRP A 351 11.37 9.43 19.38
N LEU A 352 12.11 9.99 18.44
CA LEU A 352 12.35 11.43 18.35
C LEU A 352 11.17 12.04 17.58
N ASN A 353 10.36 12.83 18.26
CA ASN A 353 9.27 13.58 17.64
C ASN A 353 9.71 15.02 17.41
N ILE A 354 9.40 15.54 16.23
CA ILE A 354 9.59 16.94 15.84
C ILE A 354 8.22 17.45 15.43
N GLU A 355 7.73 18.50 16.07
CA GLU A 355 6.39 19.04 15.81
C GLU A 355 6.45 20.56 15.71
N ILE A 356 5.73 21.11 14.73
CA ILE A 356 5.60 22.56 14.54
C ILE A 356 4.27 23.02 15.13
N VAL A 357 4.35 23.74 16.26
CA VAL A 357 3.19 24.14 17.06
C VAL A 357 3.03 25.67 17.06
N PRO A 358 1.81 26.20 17.26
CA PRO A 358 1.61 27.64 17.37
C PRO A 358 2.33 28.18 18.61
N LYS A 359 2.88 29.39 18.48
CA LYS A 359 3.50 30.11 19.59
C LYS A 359 2.40 30.51 20.59
N PRO A 360 2.57 30.24 21.90
CA PRO A 360 1.58 30.65 22.89
C PRO A 360 1.47 32.18 22.90
N ASN A 361 0.27 32.71 22.58
CA ASN A 361 0.01 34.14 22.58
C ASN A 361 0.29 34.74 23.96
N LYS A 362 1.13 35.79 24.02
CA LYS A 362 1.47 36.53 25.26
C LYS A 362 0.27 37.25 25.91
N LYS A 363 -0.95 37.17 25.36
CA LYS A 363 -2.15 37.83 25.89
C LYS A 363 -3.04 36.89 26.69
N HIS A 364 -2.62 36.63 27.93
CA HIS A 364 -3.42 36.61 29.17
C HIS A 364 -2.61 35.95 30.30
N ARG A 365 -1.60 36.66 30.80
CA ARG A 365 -1.15 36.44 32.18
C ARG A 365 -2.14 37.16 33.10
N ILE A 366 -3.26 36.50 33.40
CA ILE A 366 -3.97 36.76 34.65
C ILE A 366 -3.40 35.76 35.66
N SER A 367 -2.86 36.31 36.73
CA SER A 367 -2.32 35.59 37.88
C SER A 367 -3.29 34.52 38.38
N SER A 368 -2.91 33.25 38.25
CA SER A 368 -3.26 32.25 39.25
C SER A 368 -2.15 31.20 39.32
N ASN A 369 -1.58 31.05 40.50
CA ASN A 369 -0.70 29.94 40.83
C ASN A 369 -1.51 28.64 40.76
N ARG A 370 -1.45 27.94 39.62
CA ARG A 370 -1.65 26.49 39.47
C ARG A 370 -1.26 26.08 38.04
N SER A 371 -0.39 25.08 37.94
CA SER A 371 0.05 24.48 36.67
C SER A 371 -1.16 23.96 35.86
N PRO A 372 -1.40 24.40 34.62
CA PRO A 372 -2.54 23.92 33.82
C PRO A 372 -2.26 22.63 33.02
N TRP A 373 -1.03 22.12 32.99
CA TRP A 373 -0.65 21.06 32.05
C TRP A 373 -0.36 19.75 32.78
N ALA A 374 -1.42 19.16 33.34
CA ALA A 374 -1.51 17.73 33.61
C ALA A 374 -2.64 17.17 32.73
N SER A 375 -2.41 15.96 32.20
CA SER A 375 -3.29 15.14 31.36
C SER A 375 -3.48 15.55 29.89
N ILE A 376 -2.52 15.13 29.06
CA ILE A 376 -2.87 14.43 27.81
C ILE A 376 -2.11 13.10 27.84
N ARG A 377 -2.69 12.11 28.53
CA ARG A 377 -2.39 10.68 28.32
C ARG A 377 -3.59 10.11 27.60
N GLY A 378 -3.41 9.74 26.33
CA GLY A 378 -4.35 8.96 25.53
C GLY A 378 -3.60 8.45 24.30
N PRO A 379 -3.72 7.15 23.95
CA PRO A 379 -2.91 6.53 22.89
C PRO A 379 -3.52 6.84 21.51
N PRO A 380 -2.72 6.95 20.44
CA PRO A 380 -3.23 6.80 19.09
C PRO A 380 -3.23 5.30 18.71
N PHE A 381 -4.40 4.79 18.34
CA PHE A 381 -4.55 3.55 17.57
C PHE A 381 -4.25 3.80 16.09
#